data_AF-A0A6M1ZE24-F1
#
_entry.id   AF-A0A6M1ZE24-F1
#
_cell.length_a   1.000
_cell.length_b   1.000
_cell.length_c   1.000
_cell.angle_alpha   90.00
_cell.angle_beta   90.00
_cell.angle_gamma   90.00
#
_symmetry.space_group_name_H-M   'P 1'
#
loop_
_entity.id
_entity.type
_entity.pdbx_description
1 polymer ?
#
loop_
_entity_poly.entity_id
_entity_poly.type
_entity_poly.pdbx_seq_one_letter_code
_entity_poly.pdbx_strand_id
1 'polypeptide(L)' 'MKLNAKKRPVERKAQVKEMRRSGNIPAVCYAPGKQGDCIEIDGPEFHSALRKIKPG' A
#
# COMPACT_ATOMS: atom_id res chain seq x y z
N MET A 1 -0.06 -12.47 8.24
CA MET A 1 0.97 -11.42 8.33
C MET A 1 0.27 -10.11 8.66
N LYS A 2 0.80 -9.31 9.59
CA LYS A 2 0.32 -7.94 9.83
C LYS A 2 1.21 -7.02 9.00
N LEU A 3 0.62 -6.02 8.35
CA LEU A 3 1.32 -5.00 7.58
C LEU A 3 0.92 -3.64 8.14
N ASN A 4 1.86 -2.72 8.26
CA ASN A 4 1.53 -1.34 8.60
C ASN A 4 0.97 -0.62 7.37
N ALA A 5 -0.30 -0.24 7.46
CA ALA A 5 -0.99 0.57 6.46
C ALA A 5 -1.48 1.87 7.09
N LYS A 6 -1.25 3.00 6.40
CA LYS A 6 -1.73 4.32 6.80
C LYS A 6 -2.74 4.82 5.78
N LYS A 7 -3.82 5.48 6.21
CA LYS A 7 -4.71 6.18 5.27
C LYS A 7 -3.92 7.32 4.62
N ARG A 8 -4.04 7.45 3.30
CA ARG A 8 -3.43 8.56 2.55
C ARG A 8 -4.49 9.44 1.92
N PRO A 9 -4.30 10.76 1.90
CA PRO A 9 -5.17 11.65 1.15
C PRO A 9 -5.04 11.42 -0.35
N VAL A 10 -6.13 11.64 -1.10
CA VAL A 10 -6.21 11.46 -2.55
C VAL A 10 -5.96 12.80 -3.25
N GLU A 11 -4.87 13.47 -2.92
CA GLU A 11 -4.76 14.88 -3.29
C GLU A 11 -3.95 15.12 -4.56
N ARG A 12 -2.76 14.53 -4.72
CA ARG A 12 -1.88 14.89 -5.86
C ARG A 12 -0.98 13.74 -6.36
N LYS A 13 -0.84 13.64 -7.69
CA LYS A 13 0.11 12.72 -8.36
C LYS A 13 1.56 12.91 -7.87
N ALA A 14 1.94 14.13 -7.49
CA ALA A 14 3.27 14.44 -6.96
C ALA A 14 3.55 13.69 -5.65
N GLN A 15 2.61 13.70 -4.70
CA GLN A 15 2.72 12.96 -3.43
C GLN A 15 2.85 11.44 -3.68
N VAL A 16 2.10 10.92 -4.66
CA VAL A 16 2.21 9.49 -5.04
C VAL A 16 3.61 9.17 -5.57
N LYS A 17 4.25 10.07 -6.33
CA LYS A 17 5.63 9.89 -6.78
C LYS A 17 6.62 9.96 -5.62
N GLU A 18 6.39 10.85 -4.66
CA GLU A 18 7.22 11.00 -3.47
C GLU A 18 7.18 9.74 -2.59
N MET A 19 5.99 9.20 -2.32
CA MET A 19 5.81 7.92 -1.60
C MET A 19 6.60 6.78 -2.25
N ARG A 20 6.57 6.68 -3.59
CA ARG A 20 7.34 5.65 -4.30
C ARG A 20 8.85 5.86 -4.16
N ARG A 21 9.32 7.11 -4.11
CA ARG A 21 10.73 7.43 -3.90
C ARG A 21 11.19 7.14 -2.47
N SER A 22 10.31 7.29 -1.48
CA SER A 22 10.60 6.92 -0.09
C SER A 22 10.54 5.41 0.16
N GLY A 23 10.21 4.59 -0.86
CA GLY A 23 10.10 3.15 -0.73
C GLY A 23 8.74 2.66 -0.23
N ASN A 24 7.74 3.55 -0.13
CA ASN A 24 6.38 3.21 0.24
C ASN A 24 5.52 2.90 -0.99
N ILE A 25 4.47 2.11 -0.78
CA ILE A 25 3.59 1.61 -1.84
C ILE A 25 2.21 2.25 -1.67
N PRO A 26 1.79 3.13 -2.61
CA PRO A 26 0.43 3.64 -2.63
C PRO A 26 -0.51 2.53 -3.15
N ALA A 27 -1.53 2.20 -2.37
CA ALA A 27 -2.51 1.16 -2.66
C ALA A 27 -3.95 1.65 -2.41
N VAL A 28 -4.90 0.78 -2.77
CA VAL A 28 -6.34 0.94 -2.48
C VAL A 28 -6.83 -0.34 -1.83
N CYS A 29 -7.41 -0.23 -0.65
CA CYS A 29 -8.09 -1.34 0.02
C CYS A 29 -9.58 -1.26 -0.30
N TYR A 30 -10.13 -2.31 -0.90
CA TYR A 30 -11.54 -2.37 -1.24
C TYR A 30 -12.14 -3.70 -0.77
N ALA A 31 -13.43 -3.66 -0.45
CA ALA A 31 -14.21 -4.82 -0.10
C ALA A 31 -15.60 -4.71 -0.73
N PRO A 32 -16.27 -5.84 -1.06
CA PRO A 32 -17.64 -5.80 -1.58
C PRO A 32 -18.56 -4.99 -0.67
N GLY A 33 -19.32 -4.04 -1.25
CA GLY A 33 -20.24 -3.18 -0.50
C GLY A 33 -19.59 -2.07 0.33
N LYS A 34 -18.29 -1.83 0.24
CA LYS A 34 -17.58 -0.74 0.95
C LYS A 34 -16.91 0.23 -0.02
N GLN A 35 -16.86 1.50 0.36
CA GLN A 35 -16.08 2.50 -0.36
C GLN A 35 -14.59 2.18 -0.23
N GLY A 36 -13.86 2.25 -1.35
CA GLY A 36 -12.42 1.95 -1.36
C GLY A 36 -11.62 2.99 -0.58
N ASP A 37 -10.75 2.51 0.31
CA ASP A 37 -9.84 3.34 1.09
C ASP A 37 -8.49 3.46 0.39
N CYS A 38 -8.03 4.69 0.20
CA CYS A 38 -6.65 4.93 -0.26
C CYS A 38 -5.69 4.78 0.91
N ILE A 39 -4.74 3.86 0.76
CA ILE A 39 -3.74 3.56 1.79
C ILE A 39 -2.32 3.66 1.24
N GLU A 40 -1.38 3.85 2.15
CA GLU A 40 0.06 3.75 1.94
C GLU A 40 0.58 2.58 2.77
N ILE A 41 1.43 1.74 2.18
CA ILE A 41 1.99 0.53 2.78
C ILE A 41 3.51 0.66 2.79
N ASP A 42 4.17 0.20 3.86
CA ASP A 42 5.63 0.07 3.90
C ASP A 42 6.11 -0.97 2.85
N GLY A 43 6.91 -0.52 1.88
CA GLY A 43 7.34 -1.36 0.78
C GLY A 43 8.29 -2.49 1.18
N PRO A 44 9.35 -2.23 1.97
CA PRO A 44 10.20 -3.28 2.52
C PRO A 44 9.42 -4.38 3.26
N GLU A 45 8.50 -3.99 4.15
CA GLU A 45 7.66 -4.93 4.91
C GLU A 45 6.80 -5.78 3.96
N PHE A 46 6.14 -5.13 3.01
CA PHE A 46 5.29 -5.81 2.02
C PHE A 46 6.07 -6.77 1.11
N HIS A 47 7.24 -6.37 0.61
CA HIS A 47 8.08 -7.24 -0.20
C HIS A 47 8.58 -8.45 0.58
N SER A 48 8.92 -8.29 1.86
CA SER A 48 9.31 -9.41 2.73
C SER A 48 8.16 -10.42 2.90
N ALA A 49 6.93 -9.92 2.96
CA ALA A 49 5.72 -10.72 3.06
C ALA A 49 5.48 -11.51 1.76
N LEU A 50 5.56 -10.84 0.60
CA LEU A 50 5.40 -11.49 -0.71
C LEU A 50 6.37 -12.65 -0.92
N ARG A 51 7.64 -12.52 -0.50
CA ARG A 51 8.64 -13.59 -0.62
C ARG A 51 8.32 -14.86 0.17
N LYS A 52 7.50 -14.75 1.23
CA LYS A 52 7.09 -15.89 2.05
C LYS A 52 5.90 -16.64 1.47
N ILE A 53 5.20 -16.03 0.50
CA ILE A 53 4.05 -16.65 -0.15
C ILE A 53 4.59 -17.67 -1.15
N LYS A 54 4.16 -18.92 -1.01
CA LYS A 54 4.50 -19.96 -1.98
C LYS A 54 3.83 -19.61 -3.32
N PRO A 55 4.56 -19.64 -4.45
CA PRO A 55 3.91 -19.58 -5.74
C PRO A 55 2.91 -20.73 -5.86
N GLY A 56 1.70 -20.41 -6.34
CA GLY A 56 0.62 -21.37 -6.57
C GLY A 56 0.83 -22.17 -7.85
#